data_AF-A0A661ZIW3-F1
#
_entry.id   AF-A0A661ZIW3-F1
#
_cell.length_a   1.000
_cell.length_b   1.000
_cell.length_c   1.000
_cell.angle_alpha   90.00
_cell.angle_beta   90.00
_cell.angle_gamma   90.00
#
_symmetry.space_group_name_H-M   'P 1'
#
loop_
_entity.id
_entity.type
_entity.pdbx_description
1 polymer ?
#
loop_
_entity_poly.entity_id
_entity_poly.type
_entity_poly.pdbx_seq_one_letter_code
_entity_poly.pdbx_strand_id
1 'polypeptide(L)'
;MLKYQDGRHLYTAACHPADTTRNDEFYVGAGGLNGWARGLTYMKGSTEWDYEHTIEGYNRPFVSHEIGQYTSLPDFYSWFNEAKYTGPLKAEYIGLLKEKFEQYHPKERGTEFAKASGAVQLLQYKTEIEAMLRTPSMSGFHLNGLMDYPGEGVALIGMLDAMGDSKGIATPEEFRQFCSVTVPLVRLPSQTFNAGDDFIVPVEVRHHGATDLYGSEWSWRITDQEGKEIEGGSLCTYDVPTGALTALGSVRMQLPLLEQPTELTLQVWMENSQVKNQWPFWVYPAIESPETPSDVMVSGQWTPEVKKRLKSGGKVLLTPSKKDLQSPVDIRFGTVFWGRGLFPDQLRPMGIYCDPGQPALAQFPTRKYSGWQWYDLLTETYALTLNDLPFEYEPVVYIIDDFNESHRLGVLMEARVGKGRLIVSTMNLGMEGERSLAQEQMLKSLMDYAGGDAFKPAQSLSMKQMDALLLSAVD
;
A
#
# COMPACT_ATOMS: atom_id res chain seq x y z
N MET A 1 -8.02 43.18 13.20
CA MET A 1 -9.20 44.05 13.00
C MET A 1 -10.46 43.22 12.83
N LEU A 2 -10.52 42.29 11.86
CA LEU A 2 -11.69 41.42 11.62
C LEU A 2 -12.16 40.67 12.87
N LYS A 3 -11.25 39.96 13.57
CA LYS A 3 -11.54 39.27 14.84
C LYS A 3 -12.26 40.13 15.90
N TYR A 4 -11.94 41.42 16.00
CA TYR A 4 -12.58 42.30 16.99
C TYR A 4 -13.94 42.85 16.53
N GLN A 5 -14.24 42.75 15.23
CA GLN A 5 -15.46 43.26 14.62
C GLN A 5 -16.52 42.18 14.41
N ASP A 6 -16.11 40.91 14.26
CA ASP A 6 -17.01 39.78 14.07
C ASP A 6 -16.50 38.55 14.81
N GLY A 7 -17.10 38.24 15.96
CA GLY A 7 -16.73 37.09 16.80
C GLY A 7 -17.39 35.77 16.41
N ARG A 8 -18.09 35.70 15.27
CA ARG A 8 -18.78 34.48 14.82
C ARG A 8 -17.88 33.49 14.08
N HIS A 9 -16.67 33.92 13.72
CA HIS A 9 -15.73 33.15 12.88
C HIS A 9 -14.36 33.04 13.56
N LEU A 10 -13.62 32.00 13.19
CA LEU A 10 -12.20 31.87 13.51
C LEU A 10 -11.36 32.46 12.37
N TYR A 11 -10.34 33.23 12.70
CA TYR A 11 -9.46 33.89 11.73
C TYR A 11 -8.04 33.34 11.78
N THR A 12 -7.46 33.14 10.60
CA THR A 12 -6.02 32.85 10.42
C THR A 12 -5.49 33.71 9.27
N ALA A 13 -4.24 34.16 9.37
CA ALA A 13 -3.63 35.02 8.37
C ALA A 13 -2.98 34.27 7.21
N ALA A 14 -2.70 32.96 7.33
CA ALA A 14 -2.33 32.11 6.20
C ALA A 14 -2.62 30.62 6.46
N CYS A 15 -2.79 29.85 5.39
CA CYS A 15 -3.00 28.39 5.44
C CYS A 15 -1.71 27.57 5.56
N HIS A 16 -0.55 28.13 5.23
CA HIS A 16 0.76 27.50 5.38
C HIS A 16 1.87 28.58 5.23
N PRO A 17 2.97 28.51 5.99
CA PRO A 17 3.22 27.62 7.13
C PRO A 17 2.48 28.03 8.39
N ALA A 18 2.37 27.07 9.33
CA ALA A 18 1.97 27.34 10.70
C ALA A 18 3.09 28.14 11.38
N ASP A 19 2.72 29.18 12.13
CA ASP A 19 3.67 30.10 12.75
C ASP A 19 3.16 30.52 14.14
N THR A 20 3.87 30.11 15.19
CA THR A 20 3.50 30.38 16.59
C THR A 20 3.57 31.86 16.96
N THR A 21 4.26 32.68 16.16
CA THR A 21 4.38 34.14 16.38
C THR A 21 3.21 34.91 15.78
N ARG A 22 2.39 34.29 14.92
CA ARG A 22 1.26 34.91 14.26
C ARG A 22 0.03 34.98 15.17
N ASN A 23 -0.74 36.05 15.04
CA ASN A 23 -1.96 36.26 15.82
C ASN A 23 -3.17 35.51 15.22
N ASP A 24 -3.01 34.24 14.89
CA ASP A 24 -4.09 33.39 14.39
C ASP A 24 -4.88 32.75 15.50
N GLU A 25 -6.14 32.42 15.25
CA GLU A 25 -6.96 31.66 16.20
C GLU A 25 -6.78 30.15 16.07
N PHE A 26 -6.16 29.70 14.98
CA PHE A 26 -5.78 28.32 14.72
C PHE A 26 -4.60 28.26 13.74
N TYR A 27 -3.83 27.19 13.84
CA TYR A 27 -2.70 26.91 12.98
C TYR A 27 -3.13 26.04 11.80
N VAL A 28 -2.55 26.31 10.63
CA VAL A 28 -2.69 25.47 9.45
C VAL A 28 -1.31 25.27 8.87
N GLY A 29 -0.92 24.02 8.60
CA GLY A 29 0.40 23.76 8.02
C GLY A 29 0.63 22.31 7.65
N ALA A 30 1.44 22.10 6.62
CA ALA A 30 1.98 20.79 6.26
C ALA A 30 3.06 20.31 7.24
N GLY A 31 3.76 21.23 7.91
CA GLY A 31 4.76 20.95 8.94
C GLY A 31 4.26 21.31 10.33
N GLY A 32 4.72 20.57 11.34
CA GLY A 32 4.61 20.90 12.75
C GLY A 32 5.95 21.30 13.35
N LEU A 33 6.01 21.36 14.68
CA LEU A 33 7.20 21.79 15.41
C LEU A 33 8.33 20.76 15.32
N ASN A 34 7.99 19.47 15.21
CA ASN A 34 8.95 18.36 15.23
C ASN A 34 8.96 17.53 13.92
N GLY A 35 8.54 18.11 12.79
CA GLY A 35 8.59 17.45 11.48
C GLY A 35 7.39 17.69 10.59
N TRP A 36 7.16 16.80 9.63
CA TRP A 36 5.98 16.86 8.75
C TRP A 36 4.73 16.39 9.49
N ALA A 37 3.67 17.19 9.41
CA ALA A 37 2.34 16.85 9.93
C ALA A 37 1.47 16.23 8.82
N ARG A 38 2.09 15.57 7.83
CA ARG A 38 1.46 14.89 6.68
C ARG A 38 2.41 13.83 6.13
N GLY A 39 1.88 12.91 5.34
CA GLY A 39 2.60 11.83 4.69
C GLY A 39 2.88 10.65 5.62
N LEU A 40 3.17 9.48 5.03
CA LEU A 40 3.46 8.25 5.76
C LEU A 40 4.98 8.08 5.80
N THR A 41 5.61 8.46 6.90
CA THR A 41 7.06 8.29 7.07
C THR A 41 7.35 6.92 7.69
N TYR A 42 7.88 5.99 6.87
CA TYR A 42 8.46 4.69 7.27
C TYR A 42 7.67 3.88 8.32
N MET A 43 6.57 3.26 7.88
CA MET A 43 5.64 2.61 8.79
C MET A 43 5.49 1.14 8.42
N LYS A 44 5.97 0.26 9.32
CA LYS A 44 5.97 -1.20 9.19
C LYS A 44 4.56 -1.81 9.32
N GLY A 45 3.58 -1.25 8.60
CA GLY A 45 2.16 -1.64 8.71
C GLY A 45 1.47 -1.28 10.03
N SER A 46 2.20 -0.97 11.11
CA SER A 46 1.62 -0.56 12.40
C SER A 46 0.71 0.67 12.25
N THR A 47 -0.39 0.70 13.01
CA THR A 47 -1.27 1.86 13.15
C THR A 47 -1.20 2.49 14.54
N GLU A 48 -0.25 2.08 15.39
CA GLU A 48 -0.09 2.63 16.75
C GLU A 48 0.41 4.07 16.76
N TRP A 49 1.08 4.49 15.69
CA TRP A 49 1.59 5.84 15.54
C TRP A 49 0.48 6.84 15.19
N ASP A 50 0.76 8.10 15.50
CA ASP A 50 -0.02 9.28 15.16
C ASP A 50 0.94 10.50 15.02
N TYR A 51 0.41 11.71 14.88
CA TYR A 51 1.21 12.93 14.69
C TYR A 51 1.38 13.74 15.98
N GLU A 52 1.10 13.19 17.16
CA GLU A 52 1.07 13.97 18.40
C GLU A 52 2.43 14.65 18.66
N HIS A 53 3.53 13.88 18.57
CA HIS A 53 4.87 14.44 18.73
C HIS A 53 5.17 15.58 17.75
N THR A 54 4.59 15.56 16.55
CA THR A 54 4.79 16.61 15.56
C THR A 54 4.12 17.93 15.96
N ILE A 55 3.02 17.89 16.71
CA ILE A 55 2.15 19.06 16.92
C ILE A 55 1.87 19.43 18.39
N GLU A 56 2.28 18.62 19.36
CA GLU A 56 1.97 18.77 20.81
C GLU A 56 2.31 20.16 21.39
N GLY A 57 3.27 20.89 20.81
CA GLY A 57 3.65 22.22 21.29
C GLY A 57 2.77 23.38 20.80
N TYR A 58 1.79 23.13 19.92
CA TYR A 58 0.82 24.16 19.52
C TYR A 58 -0.25 24.36 20.59
N ASN A 59 -0.49 25.62 20.96
CA ASN A 59 -1.44 25.99 22.02
C ASN A 59 -2.81 26.49 21.50
N ARG A 60 -3.06 26.32 20.20
CA ARG A 60 -4.32 26.63 19.50
C ARG A 60 -4.63 25.47 18.55
N PRO A 61 -5.88 25.32 18.10
CA PRO A 61 -6.26 24.25 17.16
C PRO A 61 -5.28 24.17 15.98
N PHE A 62 -4.86 22.95 15.64
CA PHE A 62 -3.96 22.72 14.51
C PHE A 62 -4.69 21.92 13.43
N VAL A 63 -4.59 22.39 12.18
CA VAL A 63 -5.14 21.74 10.99
C VAL A 63 -4.00 21.36 10.06
N SER A 64 -3.82 20.06 9.82
CA SER A 64 -2.82 19.60 8.86
C SER A 64 -3.22 20.03 7.44
N HIS A 65 -2.27 20.55 6.67
CA HIS A 65 -2.54 21.06 5.32
C HIS A 65 -2.04 20.11 4.24
N GLU A 66 -2.88 19.90 3.21
CA GLU A 66 -2.58 19.12 2.01
C GLU A 66 -2.12 17.69 2.37
N ILE A 67 -2.96 16.95 3.10
CA ILE A 67 -2.76 15.51 3.29
C ILE A 67 -3.29 14.76 2.07
N GLY A 68 -2.95 13.47 1.93
CA GLY A 68 -3.50 12.61 0.90
C GLY A 68 -3.08 13.08 -0.50
N GLN A 69 -1.87 12.68 -0.91
CA GLN A 69 -1.30 13.05 -2.20
C GLN A 69 -0.70 11.83 -2.90
N TYR A 70 -1.27 10.66 -2.64
CA TYR A 70 -0.79 9.41 -3.20
C TYR A 70 -1.25 9.30 -4.65
N THR A 71 -0.33 9.10 -5.59
CA THR A 71 -0.64 9.01 -7.01
C THR A 71 -1.07 7.59 -7.40
N SER A 72 -2.11 7.48 -8.23
CA SER A 72 -2.52 6.22 -8.89
C SER A 72 -2.17 6.21 -10.38
N LEU A 73 -1.94 5.04 -10.98
CA LEU A 73 -1.81 4.90 -12.43
C LEU A 73 -3.15 5.33 -13.10
N PRO A 74 -3.11 6.12 -14.19
CA PRO A 74 -4.31 6.47 -14.93
C PRO A 74 -4.92 5.25 -15.64
N ASP A 75 -6.27 5.20 -15.67
CA ASP A 75 -6.98 4.28 -16.56
C ASP A 75 -7.24 4.95 -17.91
N PHE A 76 -6.33 4.73 -18.86
CA PHE A 76 -6.40 5.25 -20.23
C PHE A 76 -7.60 4.75 -21.03
N TYR A 77 -8.30 3.73 -20.53
CA TYR A 77 -9.39 3.04 -21.20
C TYR A 77 -10.75 3.30 -20.54
N SER A 78 -10.75 4.05 -19.43
CA SER A 78 -11.95 4.43 -18.68
C SER A 78 -11.96 5.93 -18.39
N TRP A 79 -11.48 6.37 -17.23
CA TRP A 79 -11.69 7.73 -16.74
C TRP A 79 -10.64 8.74 -17.23
N PHE A 80 -9.43 8.29 -17.60
CA PHE A 80 -8.34 9.16 -18.05
C PHE A 80 -8.22 9.17 -19.59
N ASN A 81 -9.18 9.79 -20.25
CA ASN A 81 -9.23 9.81 -21.72
C ASN A 81 -9.45 11.23 -22.29
N GLU A 82 -8.91 11.46 -23.49
CA GLU A 82 -8.99 12.76 -24.18
C GLU A 82 -10.42 13.15 -24.59
N ALA A 83 -11.31 12.17 -24.79
CA ALA A 83 -12.67 12.43 -25.26
C ALA A 83 -13.51 13.21 -24.23
N LYS A 84 -13.12 13.21 -22.95
CA LYS A 84 -13.71 14.08 -21.91
C LYS A 84 -13.42 15.57 -22.13
N TYR A 85 -12.40 15.94 -22.91
CA TYR A 85 -11.98 17.33 -23.14
C TYR A 85 -12.63 17.89 -24.41
N THR A 86 -13.91 18.26 -24.31
CA THR A 86 -14.71 18.82 -25.42
C THR A 86 -14.59 20.33 -25.59
N GLY A 87 -13.90 21.01 -24.66
CA GLY A 87 -13.67 22.45 -24.67
C GLY A 87 -12.65 22.92 -25.71
N PRO A 88 -12.24 24.21 -25.64
CA PRO A 88 -11.29 24.81 -26.58
C PRO A 88 -9.84 24.32 -26.38
N LEU A 89 -9.53 23.73 -25.23
CA LEU A 89 -8.22 23.13 -24.93
C LEU A 89 -8.30 21.60 -25.08
N LYS A 90 -7.27 21.01 -25.69
CA LYS A 90 -7.13 19.55 -25.88
C LYS A 90 -6.07 18.99 -24.94
N ALA A 91 -6.32 17.80 -24.41
CA ALA A 91 -5.47 17.11 -23.46
C ALA A 91 -4.56 16.06 -24.14
N GLU A 92 -3.80 16.45 -25.17
CA GLU A 92 -2.98 15.55 -25.99
C GLU A 92 -1.93 14.75 -25.19
N TYR A 93 -1.54 15.25 -24.02
CA TYR A 93 -0.62 14.56 -23.13
C TYR A 93 -1.16 13.20 -22.66
N ILE A 94 -2.49 13.01 -22.62
CA ILE A 94 -3.11 11.74 -22.24
C ILE A 94 -2.78 10.66 -23.28
N GLY A 95 -2.88 10.98 -24.57
CA GLY A 95 -2.52 10.08 -25.67
C GLY A 95 -1.05 9.69 -25.64
N LEU A 96 -0.16 10.64 -25.35
CA LEU A 96 1.28 10.36 -25.22
C LEU A 96 1.58 9.38 -24.07
N LEU A 97 0.94 9.58 -22.91
CA LEU A 97 1.08 8.68 -21.76
C LEU A 97 0.51 7.27 -22.07
N LYS A 98 -0.61 7.21 -22.79
CA LYS A 98 -1.20 5.95 -23.24
C LYS A 98 -0.30 5.22 -24.23
N GLU A 99 0.24 5.91 -25.23
CA GLU A 99 1.17 5.33 -26.21
C GLU A 99 2.43 4.78 -25.51
N LYS A 100 2.94 5.53 -24.52
CA LYS A 100 4.06 5.08 -23.70
C LYS A 100 3.73 3.81 -22.90
N PHE A 101 2.53 3.73 -22.32
CA PHE A 101 2.07 2.52 -21.64
C PHE A 101 1.98 1.33 -22.61
N GLU A 102 1.33 1.52 -23.76
CA GLU A 102 1.15 0.48 -24.78
C GLU A 102 2.47 0.03 -25.45
N GLN A 103 3.56 0.79 -25.30
CA GLN A 103 4.89 0.39 -25.72
C GLN A 103 5.43 -0.81 -24.92
N TYR A 104 5.09 -0.91 -23.63
CA TYR A 104 5.65 -1.91 -22.72
C TYR A 104 4.62 -2.89 -22.14
N HIS A 105 3.33 -2.57 -22.26
CA HIS A 105 2.25 -3.35 -21.66
C HIS A 105 1.10 -3.59 -22.64
N PRO A 106 0.46 -4.77 -22.56
CA PRO A 106 -0.79 -5.02 -23.28
C PRO A 106 -1.92 -4.14 -22.72
N LYS A 107 -2.87 -3.76 -23.56
CA LYS A 107 -3.94 -2.81 -23.22
C LYS A 107 -4.82 -3.31 -22.07
N GLU A 108 -5.02 -4.62 -22.04
CA GLU A 108 -5.80 -5.36 -21.06
C GLU A 108 -5.29 -5.13 -19.63
N ARG A 109 -3.99 -4.86 -19.46
CA ARG A 109 -3.38 -4.60 -18.15
C ARG A 109 -3.65 -3.18 -17.63
N GLY A 110 -3.96 -2.22 -18.51
CA GLY A 110 -4.11 -0.82 -18.11
C GLY A 110 -5.17 -0.61 -17.02
N THR A 111 -6.39 -1.11 -17.25
CA THR A 111 -7.48 -1.02 -16.25
C THR A 111 -7.16 -1.82 -14.98
N GLU A 112 -6.49 -2.97 -15.09
CA GLU A 112 -6.12 -3.77 -13.91
C GLU A 112 -5.06 -3.08 -13.05
N PHE A 113 -4.05 -2.48 -13.67
CA PHE A 113 -3.01 -1.72 -12.97
C PHE A 113 -3.58 -0.43 -12.37
N ALA A 114 -4.48 0.27 -13.07
CA ALA A 114 -5.16 1.44 -12.53
C ALA A 114 -5.97 1.09 -11.27
N LYS A 115 -6.71 -0.02 -11.29
CA LYS A 115 -7.43 -0.53 -10.10
C LYS A 115 -6.49 -0.93 -8.97
N ALA A 116 -5.42 -1.66 -9.28
CA ALA A 116 -4.47 -2.12 -8.27
C ALA A 116 -3.73 -0.94 -7.60
N SER A 117 -3.20 -0.01 -8.39
CA SER A 117 -2.56 1.21 -7.88
C SER A 117 -3.54 2.12 -7.12
N GLY A 118 -4.79 2.25 -7.59
CA GLY A 118 -5.85 2.96 -6.89
C GLY A 118 -6.20 2.34 -5.52
N ALA A 119 -6.19 1.01 -5.39
CA ALA A 119 -6.40 0.36 -4.10
C ALA A 119 -5.27 0.68 -3.09
N VAL A 120 -4.02 0.76 -3.56
CA VAL A 120 -2.87 1.17 -2.72
C VAL A 120 -2.93 2.66 -2.39
N GLN A 121 -3.39 3.50 -3.31
CA GLN A 121 -3.69 4.91 -3.05
C GLN A 121 -4.72 5.04 -1.91
N LEU A 122 -5.85 4.34 -2.02
CA LEU A 122 -6.91 4.36 -0.98
C LEU A 122 -6.39 3.86 0.37
N LEU A 123 -5.57 2.80 0.38
CA LEU A 123 -4.94 2.28 1.59
C LEU A 123 -4.11 3.36 2.31
N GLN A 124 -3.32 4.12 1.55
CA GLN A 124 -2.49 5.19 2.09
C GLN A 124 -3.33 6.38 2.58
N TYR A 125 -4.38 6.77 1.85
CA TYR A 125 -5.34 7.78 2.31
C TYR A 125 -6.00 7.39 3.64
N LYS A 126 -6.55 6.18 3.72
CA LYS A 126 -7.15 5.64 4.94
C LYS A 126 -6.15 5.67 6.09
N THR A 127 -4.93 5.20 5.85
CA THR A 127 -3.91 5.13 6.90
C THR A 127 -3.50 6.51 7.42
N GLU A 128 -3.29 7.47 6.52
CA GLU A 128 -2.93 8.84 6.89
C GLU A 128 -4.07 9.53 7.65
N ILE A 129 -5.29 9.48 7.12
CA ILE A 129 -6.46 10.11 7.74
C ILE A 129 -6.72 9.53 9.13
N GLU A 130 -6.68 8.20 9.27
CA GLU A 130 -6.90 7.59 10.59
C GLU A 130 -5.83 7.98 11.60
N ALA A 131 -4.57 8.15 11.19
CA ALA A 131 -3.53 8.66 12.08
C ALA A 131 -3.77 10.10 12.50
N MET A 132 -4.24 10.96 11.58
CA MET A 132 -4.68 12.31 11.93
C MET A 132 -5.82 12.29 12.94
N LEU A 133 -6.79 11.39 12.77
CA LEU A 133 -7.93 11.26 13.68
C LEU A 133 -7.56 10.62 15.03
N ARG A 134 -6.52 9.77 15.08
CA ARG A 134 -5.93 9.23 16.30
C ARG A 134 -5.06 10.24 17.06
N THR A 135 -4.67 11.34 16.42
CA THR A 135 -3.81 12.35 17.05
C THR A 135 -4.63 13.23 18.01
N PRO A 136 -4.40 13.18 19.34
CA PRO A 136 -5.21 13.91 20.31
C PRO A 136 -5.29 15.42 20.04
N SER A 137 -4.15 16.06 19.79
CA SER A 137 -4.04 17.52 19.58
C SER A 137 -4.43 17.98 18.18
N MET A 138 -4.74 17.07 17.25
CA MET A 138 -5.10 17.40 15.88
C MET A 138 -6.56 17.85 15.79
N SER A 139 -6.80 19.06 15.31
CA SER A 139 -8.16 19.61 15.19
C SER A 139 -8.80 19.32 13.84
N GLY A 140 -8.03 18.95 12.81
CA GLY A 140 -8.54 18.53 11.53
C GLY A 140 -7.46 18.44 10.46
N PHE A 141 -7.87 18.25 9.22
CA PHE A 141 -6.98 18.22 8.07
C PHE A 141 -7.64 18.79 6.82
N HIS A 142 -6.84 19.22 5.87
CA HIS A 142 -7.24 19.53 4.50
C HIS A 142 -6.65 18.48 3.56
N LEU A 143 -7.50 17.76 2.83
CA LEU A 143 -7.03 16.98 1.69
C LEU A 143 -6.49 17.93 0.62
N ASN A 144 -5.46 17.52 -0.13
CA ASN A 144 -5.02 18.21 -1.33
C ASN A 144 -5.96 17.96 -2.53
N GLY A 145 -7.26 18.19 -2.32
CA GLY A 145 -8.31 17.88 -3.28
C GLY A 145 -8.80 16.43 -3.24
N LEU A 146 -10.06 16.25 -3.64
CA LEU A 146 -10.66 14.94 -3.89
C LEU A 146 -10.66 14.59 -5.38
N MET A 147 -10.39 15.57 -6.25
CA MET A 147 -10.31 15.47 -7.70
C MET A 147 -8.84 15.53 -8.14
N ASP A 148 -8.55 14.91 -9.28
CA ASP A 148 -7.26 15.09 -9.94
C ASP A 148 -7.02 16.53 -10.39
N TYR A 149 -5.75 16.92 -10.39
CA TYR A 149 -5.30 18.19 -10.92
C TYR A 149 -4.68 18.00 -12.31
N PRO A 150 -5.34 18.46 -13.40
CA PRO A 150 -4.86 18.27 -14.78
C PRO A 150 -3.84 19.34 -15.23
N GLY A 151 -3.45 20.26 -14.35
CA GLY A 151 -2.55 21.38 -14.67
C GLY A 151 -1.07 21.00 -14.69
N GLU A 152 -0.21 21.99 -14.42
CA GLU A 152 1.24 21.80 -14.41
C GLU A 152 1.67 20.67 -13.46
N GLY A 153 2.40 19.69 -14.00
CA GLY A 153 2.90 18.55 -13.23
C GLY A 153 1.88 17.45 -12.91
N VAL A 154 0.70 17.46 -13.55
CA VAL A 154 -0.40 16.46 -13.49
C VAL A 154 -0.42 15.62 -12.20
N ALA A 155 -1.32 15.95 -11.26
CA ALA A 155 -1.45 15.23 -10.01
C ALA A 155 -2.65 14.27 -10.06
N LEU A 156 -2.37 12.99 -10.23
CA LEU A 156 -3.38 11.92 -10.24
C LEU A 156 -3.65 11.39 -8.82
N ILE A 157 -3.92 12.30 -7.90
CA ILE A 157 -4.06 12.02 -6.47
C ILE A 157 -5.52 11.85 -6.02
N GLY A 158 -6.48 12.31 -6.81
CA GLY A 158 -7.88 12.33 -6.42
C GLY A 158 -8.52 10.94 -6.41
N MET A 159 -9.58 10.79 -5.62
CA MET A 159 -10.53 9.66 -5.73
C MET A 159 -11.49 9.86 -6.92
N LEU A 160 -11.65 11.12 -7.34
CA LEU A 160 -12.37 11.56 -8.50
C LEU A 160 -11.39 12.00 -9.58
N ASP A 161 -11.77 11.87 -10.84
CA ASP A 161 -10.97 12.41 -11.94
C ASP A 161 -11.06 13.94 -12.04
N ALA A 162 -10.37 14.52 -13.03
CA ALA A 162 -10.31 15.97 -13.22
C ALA A 162 -11.67 16.61 -13.59
N MET A 163 -12.67 15.81 -13.97
CA MET A 163 -14.04 16.26 -14.26
C MET A 163 -15.00 16.03 -13.08
N GLY A 164 -14.51 15.46 -11.98
CA GLY A 164 -15.30 15.14 -10.79
C GLY A 164 -16.03 13.80 -10.86
N ASP A 165 -15.79 12.98 -11.89
CA ASP A 165 -16.37 11.65 -11.97
C ASP A 165 -15.61 10.65 -11.09
N SER A 166 -16.30 9.63 -10.59
CA SER A 166 -15.66 8.57 -9.82
C SER A 166 -14.68 7.77 -10.67
N LYS A 167 -13.47 7.53 -10.14
CA LYS A 167 -12.51 6.59 -10.72
C LYS A 167 -12.87 5.11 -10.48
N GLY A 168 -13.89 4.84 -9.67
CA GLY A 168 -14.24 3.48 -9.24
C GLY A 168 -13.26 2.85 -8.26
N ILE A 169 -12.42 3.66 -7.59
CA ILE A 169 -11.43 3.22 -6.59
C ILE A 169 -12.10 2.95 -5.23
N ALA A 170 -12.98 3.87 -4.81
CA ALA A 170 -13.75 3.77 -3.59
C ALA A 170 -15.16 4.29 -3.82
N THR A 171 -16.14 3.65 -3.19
CA THR A 171 -17.49 4.19 -3.04
C THR A 171 -17.52 5.28 -1.95
N PRO A 172 -18.49 6.20 -1.99
CA PRO A 172 -18.69 7.16 -0.89
C PRO A 172 -18.89 6.48 0.47
N GLU A 173 -19.51 5.29 0.50
CA GLU A 173 -19.77 4.52 1.71
C GLU A 173 -18.47 3.94 2.29
N GLU A 174 -17.56 3.46 1.45
CA GLU A 174 -16.22 3.00 1.86
C GLU A 174 -15.36 4.16 2.36
N PHE A 175 -15.33 5.28 1.64
CA PHE A 175 -14.52 6.44 2.03
C PHE A 175 -14.96 7.03 3.39
N ARG A 176 -16.27 7.03 3.67
CA ARG A 176 -16.82 7.49 4.96
C ARG A 176 -16.46 6.59 6.14
N GLN A 177 -16.00 5.36 5.93
CA GLN A 177 -15.60 4.49 7.04
C GLN A 177 -14.38 5.04 7.79
N PHE A 178 -13.51 5.78 7.09
CA PHE A 178 -12.32 6.39 7.68
C PHE A 178 -12.30 7.92 7.62
N CYS A 179 -13.21 8.55 6.86
CA CYS A 179 -13.30 10.02 6.73
C CYS A 179 -14.77 10.47 6.86
N SER A 180 -15.24 10.63 8.10
CA SER A 180 -16.61 11.02 8.42
C SER A 180 -16.69 11.73 9.77
N VAL A 181 -17.91 12.12 10.18
CA VAL A 181 -18.20 12.81 11.44
C VAL A 181 -17.81 11.97 12.66
N THR A 182 -18.06 10.66 12.60
CA THR A 182 -17.71 9.70 13.64
C THR A 182 -16.94 8.56 13.00
N VAL A 183 -15.74 8.29 13.47
CA VAL A 183 -14.85 7.27 12.90
C VAL A 183 -14.30 6.41 14.03
N PRO A 184 -14.60 5.09 14.04
CA PRO A 184 -13.90 4.15 14.89
C PRO A 184 -12.49 3.92 14.36
N LEU A 185 -11.53 3.82 15.28
CA LEU A 185 -10.11 3.74 15.04
C LEU A 185 -9.53 2.59 15.86
N VAL A 186 -8.48 1.95 15.35
CA VAL A 186 -7.72 0.94 16.09
C VAL A 186 -6.24 1.26 16.06
N ARG A 187 -5.54 0.80 17.09
CA ARG A 187 -4.08 0.79 17.17
C ARG A 187 -3.59 -0.65 17.03
N LEU A 188 -3.38 -1.09 15.79
CA LEU A 188 -2.81 -2.39 15.45
C LEU A 188 -1.28 -2.33 15.58
N PRO A 189 -0.66 -3.15 16.44
CA PRO A 189 0.80 -3.15 16.63
C PRO A 189 1.55 -3.64 15.39
N SER A 190 0.91 -4.51 14.61
CA SER A 190 1.41 -5.11 13.38
C SER A 190 0.22 -5.45 12.49
N GLN A 191 0.50 -5.71 11.21
CA GLN A 191 -0.48 -6.24 10.26
C GLN A 191 -0.31 -7.75 10.06
N THR A 192 0.76 -8.33 10.59
CA THR A 192 1.03 -9.77 10.57
C THR A 192 1.21 -10.31 11.97
N PHE A 193 0.61 -11.45 12.27
CA PHE A 193 0.63 -12.11 13.58
C PHE A 193 0.89 -13.62 13.43
N ASN A 194 1.39 -14.29 14.47
CA ASN A 194 1.39 -15.74 14.49
C ASN A 194 0.03 -16.28 14.93
N ALA A 195 -0.32 -17.44 14.41
CA ALA A 195 -1.42 -18.23 14.92
C ALA A 195 -1.18 -18.59 16.40
N GLY A 196 -2.20 -18.45 17.24
CA GLY A 196 -2.09 -18.67 18.69
C GLY A 196 -1.60 -17.48 19.52
N ASP A 197 -1.12 -16.39 18.88
CA ASP A 197 -0.72 -15.18 19.60
C ASP A 197 -1.92 -14.50 20.27
N ASP A 198 -1.67 -13.81 21.38
CA ASP A 198 -2.63 -12.91 22.00
C ASP A 198 -2.86 -11.70 21.09
N PHE A 199 -4.10 -11.50 20.65
CA PHE A 199 -4.52 -10.35 19.86
C PHE A 199 -5.18 -9.33 20.76
N ILE A 200 -4.44 -8.26 21.08
CA ILE A 200 -4.89 -7.16 21.94
C ILE A 200 -4.80 -5.86 21.14
N VAL A 201 -5.93 -5.31 20.77
CA VAL A 201 -6.01 -4.12 19.91
C VAL A 201 -6.85 -3.04 20.60
N PRO A 202 -6.24 -1.92 21.02
CA PRO A 202 -6.97 -0.76 21.52
C PRO A 202 -7.93 -0.20 20.47
N VAL A 203 -9.13 0.16 20.92
CA VAL A 203 -10.17 0.76 20.09
C VAL A 203 -10.46 2.16 20.62
N GLU A 204 -10.53 3.11 19.70
CA GLU A 204 -10.85 4.51 19.96
C GLU A 204 -11.94 4.97 18.97
N VAL A 205 -12.60 6.07 19.28
CA VAL A 205 -13.50 6.75 18.35
C VAL A 205 -13.22 8.25 18.35
N ARG A 206 -13.11 8.82 17.16
CA ARG A 206 -13.07 10.27 16.97
C ARG A 206 -14.47 10.74 16.56
N HIS A 207 -15.02 11.70 17.31
CA HIS A 207 -16.34 12.27 17.02
C HIS A 207 -16.25 13.80 16.90
N HIS A 208 -16.70 14.33 15.76
CA HIS A 208 -16.75 15.77 15.47
C HIS A 208 -18.17 16.21 15.06
N GLY A 209 -19.20 15.56 15.62
CA GLY A 209 -20.60 15.93 15.40
C GLY A 209 -21.01 17.17 16.19
N ALA A 210 -22.18 17.73 15.90
CA ALA A 210 -22.68 18.94 16.56
C ALA A 210 -23.07 18.72 18.04
N THR A 211 -23.25 17.46 18.47
CA THR A 211 -23.67 17.08 19.81
C THR A 211 -22.99 15.79 20.23
N ASP A 212 -22.71 15.64 21.52
CA ASP A 212 -22.22 14.39 22.12
C ASP A 212 -23.15 13.21 21.79
N LEU A 213 -22.56 12.01 21.69
CA LEU A 213 -23.30 10.76 21.57
C LEU A 213 -23.42 10.13 22.97
N TYR A 214 -24.63 10.06 23.52
CA TYR A 214 -24.86 9.43 24.83
C TYR A 214 -25.32 7.99 24.68
N GLY A 215 -24.80 7.10 25.52
CA GLY A 215 -25.21 5.71 25.54
C GLY A 215 -24.96 4.95 24.24
N SER A 216 -23.90 5.30 23.50
CA SER A 216 -23.56 4.63 22.23
C SER A 216 -23.00 3.23 22.49
N GLU A 217 -23.62 2.21 21.88
CA GLU A 217 -23.20 0.80 22.01
C GLU A 217 -22.24 0.44 20.87
N TRP A 218 -21.15 -0.23 21.21
CA TRP A 218 -20.10 -0.59 20.26
C TRP A 218 -19.82 -2.08 20.25
N SER A 219 -19.54 -2.61 19.07
CA SER A 219 -19.30 -4.03 18.83
C SER A 219 -18.17 -4.23 17.84
N TRP A 220 -17.59 -5.43 17.88
CA TRP A 220 -16.53 -5.84 16.98
C TRP A 220 -16.71 -7.30 16.56
N ARG A 221 -16.12 -7.64 15.41
CA ARG A 221 -15.99 -9.01 14.93
C ARG A 221 -14.77 -9.18 14.05
N ILE A 222 -14.28 -10.40 13.98
CA ILE A 222 -13.22 -10.82 13.07
C ILE A 222 -13.81 -11.86 12.12
N THR A 223 -13.61 -11.66 10.82
CA THR A 223 -14.05 -12.59 9.77
C THR A 223 -12.88 -13.02 8.89
N ASP A 224 -13.00 -14.19 8.27
CA ASP A 224 -12.14 -14.57 7.15
C ASP A 224 -12.56 -13.88 5.83
N GLN A 225 -11.85 -14.20 4.74
CA GLN A 225 -12.13 -13.66 3.40
C GLN A 225 -13.49 -14.11 2.82
N GLU A 226 -14.06 -15.23 3.30
CA GLU A 226 -15.39 -15.71 2.90
C GLU A 226 -16.51 -15.02 3.71
N GLY A 227 -16.14 -14.19 4.70
CA GLY A 227 -17.06 -13.50 5.58
C GLY A 227 -17.57 -14.37 6.73
N LYS A 228 -16.98 -15.55 6.94
CA LYS A 228 -17.29 -16.40 8.09
C LYS A 228 -16.69 -15.76 9.34
N GLU A 229 -17.52 -15.65 10.36
CA GLU A 229 -17.10 -15.13 11.66
C GLU A 229 -16.16 -16.11 12.36
N ILE A 230 -15.01 -15.60 12.80
CA ILE A 230 -14.04 -16.30 13.65
C ILE A 230 -14.39 -16.03 15.12
N GLU A 231 -14.59 -14.76 15.46
CA GLU A 231 -14.96 -14.32 16.81
C GLU A 231 -15.58 -12.92 16.76
N GLY A 232 -16.32 -12.55 17.80
CA GLY A 232 -16.87 -11.20 17.96
C GLY A 232 -17.31 -10.93 19.39
N GLY A 233 -17.58 -9.67 19.69
CA GLY A 233 -17.98 -9.25 21.03
C GLY A 233 -18.44 -7.80 21.10
N SER A 234 -18.91 -7.40 22.28
CA SER A 234 -19.26 -6.01 22.57
C SER A 234 -18.09 -5.30 23.24
N LEU A 235 -17.89 -4.03 22.90
CA LEU A 235 -16.99 -3.10 23.60
C LEU A 235 -17.70 -2.39 24.76
N CYS A 236 -19.00 -2.65 24.99
CA CYS A 236 -19.89 -1.95 25.93
C CYS A 236 -20.43 -0.62 25.40
N THR A 237 -21.00 0.17 26.32
CA THR A 237 -21.70 1.43 26.07
C THR A 237 -20.87 2.61 26.54
N TYR A 238 -20.81 3.67 25.75
CA TYR A 238 -20.01 4.87 26.04
C TYR A 238 -20.74 6.17 25.71
N ASP A 239 -20.44 7.20 26.50
CA ASP A 239 -20.70 8.59 26.13
C ASP A 239 -19.48 9.11 25.35
N VAL A 240 -19.69 9.58 24.13
CA VAL A 240 -18.65 10.04 23.21
C VAL A 240 -18.82 11.56 22.98
N PRO A 241 -18.03 12.41 23.65
CA PRO A 241 -18.14 13.85 23.51
C PRO A 241 -17.66 14.38 22.16
N THR A 242 -18.23 15.49 21.71
CA THR A 242 -17.79 16.22 20.51
C THR A 242 -16.37 16.75 20.64
N GLY A 243 -15.58 16.64 19.57
CA GLY A 243 -14.23 17.20 19.45
C GLY A 243 -13.14 16.37 20.13
N ALA A 244 -13.49 15.20 20.66
CA ALA A 244 -12.57 14.36 21.43
C ALA A 244 -12.26 13.03 20.73
N LEU A 245 -11.11 12.46 21.10
CA LEU A 245 -10.79 11.05 20.90
C LEU A 245 -11.19 10.29 22.16
N THR A 246 -12.13 9.36 22.05
CA THR A 246 -12.68 8.59 23.17
C THR A 246 -12.18 7.15 23.10
N ALA A 247 -11.63 6.63 24.20
CA ALA A 247 -11.22 5.24 24.30
C ALA A 247 -12.44 4.32 24.52
N LEU A 248 -12.53 3.24 23.74
CA LEU A 248 -13.60 2.24 23.79
C LEU A 248 -13.10 0.88 24.33
N GLY A 249 -11.96 0.86 25.03
CA GLY A 249 -11.34 -0.36 25.53
C GLY A 249 -10.47 -1.06 24.48
N SER A 250 -10.52 -2.39 24.42
CA SER A 250 -9.69 -3.18 23.50
C SER A 250 -10.40 -4.44 23.04
N VAL A 251 -10.20 -4.80 21.78
CA VAL A 251 -10.45 -6.16 21.29
C VAL A 251 -9.41 -7.08 21.90
N ARG A 252 -9.84 -8.21 22.47
CA ARG A 252 -8.99 -9.19 23.14
C ARG A 252 -9.46 -10.59 22.76
N MET A 253 -8.58 -11.35 22.14
CA MET A 253 -8.77 -12.78 21.90
C MET A 253 -7.42 -13.46 21.74
N GLN A 254 -7.42 -14.80 21.80
CA GLN A 254 -6.29 -15.57 21.30
C GLN A 254 -6.55 -15.92 19.84
N LEU A 255 -5.60 -15.64 18.94
CA LEU A 255 -5.76 -15.99 17.53
C LEU A 255 -5.90 -17.52 17.39
N PRO A 256 -6.78 -18.00 16.50
CA PRO A 256 -6.93 -19.43 16.29
C PRO A 256 -5.60 -20.05 15.83
N LEU A 257 -5.38 -21.31 16.20
CA LEU A 257 -4.32 -22.11 15.60
C LEU A 257 -4.73 -22.44 14.16
N LEU A 258 -4.13 -21.74 13.21
CA LEU A 258 -4.39 -21.92 11.78
C LEU A 258 -3.29 -22.81 11.18
N GLU A 259 -3.70 -23.77 10.36
CA GLU A 259 -2.77 -24.61 9.59
C GLU A 259 -2.31 -23.95 8.29
N GLN A 260 -3.06 -22.94 7.82
CA GLN A 260 -2.79 -22.22 6.58
C GLN A 260 -2.71 -20.72 6.85
N PRO A 261 -1.80 -20.00 6.16
CA PRO A 261 -1.73 -18.54 6.26
C PRO A 261 -3.03 -17.92 5.76
N THR A 262 -3.59 -17.02 6.56
CA THR A 262 -4.96 -16.50 6.34
C THR A 262 -5.00 -14.98 6.47
N GLU A 263 -5.73 -14.31 5.58
CA GLU A 263 -6.13 -12.92 5.75
C GLU A 263 -7.44 -12.88 6.55
N LEU A 264 -7.45 -12.12 7.64
CA LEU A 264 -8.62 -11.85 8.48
C LEU A 264 -8.96 -10.37 8.41
N THR A 265 -10.19 -10.01 8.78
CA THR A 265 -10.64 -8.62 8.84
C THR A 265 -11.25 -8.33 10.21
N LEU A 266 -10.67 -7.38 10.94
CA LEU A 266 -11.30 -6.80 12.12
C LEU A 266 -12.29 -5.72 11.68
N GLN A 267 -13.54 -5.82 12.13
CA GLN A 267 -14.56 -4.79 11.96
C GLN A 267 -14.99 -4.26 13.33
N VAL A 268 -15.16 -2.93 13.43
CA VAL A 268 -15.71 -2.25 14.60
C VAL A 268 -16.86 -1.36 14.14
N TRP A 269 -17.99 -1.38 14.84
CA TRP A 269 -19.16 -0.56 14.51
C TRP A 269 -19.90 -0.08 15.75
N MET A 270 -20.66 0.99 15.56
CA MET A 270 -21.64 1.48 16.53
C MET A 270 -23.02 0.91 16.17
N GLU A 271 -23.68 0.28 17.13
CA GLU A 271 -24.99 -0.34 16.93
C GLU A 271 -26.04 0.69 16.48
N ASN A 272 -27.04 0.22 15.73
CA ASN A 272 -28.14 1.04 15.22
C ASN A 272 -27.70 2.27 14.40
N SER A 273 -26.55 2.17 13.71
CA SER A 273 -25.99 3.27 12.91
C SER A 273 -25.29 2.77 11.64
N GLN A 274 -24.81 3.71 10.82
CA GLN A 274 -23.94 3.41 9.66
C GLN A 274 -22.44 3.54 10.00
N VAL A 275 -22.11 3.88 11.25
CA VAL A 275 -20.72 4.10 11.67
C VAL A 275 -20.03 2.76 11.83
N LYS A 276 -19.06 2.51 10.97
CA LYS A 276 -18.23 1.31 11.00
C LYS A 276 -16.89 1.58 10.34
N ASN A 277 -15.90 0.78 10.70
CA ASN A 277 -14.61 0.75 10.03
C ASN A 277 -14.01 -0.65 10.13
N GLN A 278 -13.03 -0.94 9.27
CA GLN A 278 -12.44 -2.26 9.17
C GLN A 278 -10.96 -2.24 8.78
N TRP A 279 -10.23 -3.27 9.21
CA TRP A 279 -8.79 -3.42 9.01
C TRP A 279 -8.46 -4.87 8.67
N PRO A 280 -7.91 -5.14 7.46
CA PRO A 280 -7.36 -6.45 7.16
C PRO A 280 -6.05 -6.67 7.90
N PHE A 281 -5.81 -7.88 8.37
CA PHE A 281 -4.54 -8.33 8.94
C PHE A 281 -4.30 -9.79 8.57
N TRP A 282 -3.08 -10.26 8.73
CA TRP A 282 -2.65 -11.58 8.29
C TRP A 282 -2.17 -12.41 9.47
N VAL A 283 -2.62 -13.66 9.53
CA VAL A 283 -2.22 -14.61 10.56
C VAL A 283 -1.51 -15.75 9.87
N TYR A 284 -0.27 -16.02 10.29
CA TYR A 284 0.56 -17.07 9.73
C TYR A 284 0.75 -18.20 10.75
N PRO A 285 0.71 -19.47 10.33
CA PRO A 285 1.10 -20.59 11.18
C PRO A 285 2.53 -20.36 11.69
N ALA A 286 2.85 -20.93 12.86
CA ALA A 286 4.24 -21.01 13.28
C ALA A 286 5.02 -21.84 12.25
N ILE A 287 6.03 -21.23 11.63
CA ILE A 287 6.91 -21.88 10.67
C ILE A 287 8.25 -22.14 11.35
N GLU A 288 8.71 -23.39 11.31
CA GLU A 288 10.15 -23.65 11.48
C GLU A 288 10.86 -23.15 10.23
N SER A 289 11.98 -22.44 10.39
CA SER A 289 12.66 -21.72 9.30
C SER A 289 12.64 -22.47 7.95
N PRO A 290 12.24 -21.83 6.83
CA PRO A 290 11.99 -22.54 5.57
C PRO A 290 13.18 -23.40 5.11
N GLU A 291 12.99 -24.72 5.05
CA GLU A 291 14.00 -25.64 4.53
C GLU A 291 14.16 -25.50 3.02
N THR A 292 15.40 -25.58 2.54
CA THR A 292 15.68 -25.61 1.10
C THR A 292 15.44 -27.03 0.57
N PRO A 293 14.53 -27.25 -0.39
CA PRO A 293 14.31 -28.57 -0.97
C PRO A 293 15.59 -29.11 -1.61
N SER A 294 15.89 -30.39 -1.39
CA SER A 294 17.16 -31.02 -1.83
C SER A 294 17.42 -30.95 -3.35
N ASP A 295 16.39 -30.77 -4.17
CA ASP A 295 16.47 -30.67 -5.63
C ASP A 295 16.45 -29.21 -6.15
N VAL A 296 16.39 -28.22 -5.26
CA VAL A 296 16.40 -26.78 -5.59
C VAL A 296 17.76 -26.19 -5.26
N MET A 297 18.38 -25.52 -6.23
CA MET A 297 19.57 -24.71 -6.00
C MET A 297 19.15 -23.28 -5.65
N VAL A 298 19.56 -22.78 -4.49
CA VAL A 298 19.39 -21.38 -4.10
C VAL A 298 20.69 -20.64 -4.38
N SER A 299 20.63 -19.49 -5.04
CA SER A 299 21.82 -18.69 -5.34
C SER A 299 21.50 -17.20 -5.31
N GLY A 300 22.45 -16.40 -4.82
CA GLY A 300 22.40 -14.95 -4.93
C GLY A 300 22.98 -14.39 -6.24
N GLN A 301 23.52 -15.25 -7.12
CA GLN A 301 24.28 -14.79 -8.29
C GLN A 301 24.05 -15.66 -9.53
N TRP A 302 24.11 -15.03 -10.72
CA TRP A 302 23.97 -15.67 -12.03
C TRP A 302 25.29 -16.31 -12.51
N THR A 303 25.73 -17.35 -11.80
CA THR A 303 27.03 -18.01 -12.00
C THR A 303 27.01 -19.08 -13.09
N PRO A 304 28.19 -19.54 -13.59
CA PRO A 304 28.27 -20.70 -14.48
C PRO A 304 27.60 -21.97 -13.94
N GLU A 305 27.66 -22.21 -12.63
CA GLU A 305 27.03 -23.37 -11.99
C GLU A 305 25.50 -23.29 -12.04
N VAL A 306 24.92 -22.10 -11.80
CA VAL A 306 23.48 -21.86 -12.01
C VAL A 306 23.07 -22.18 -13.45
N LYS A 307 23.84 -21.68 -14.43
CA LYS A 307 23.57 -21.93 -15.85
C LYS A 307 23.65 -23.42 -16.19
N LYS A 308 24.62 -24.14 -15.61
CA LYS A 308 24.78 -25.59 -15.78
C LYS A 308 23.63 -26.38 -15.14
N ARG A 309 23.18 -26.00 -13.95
CA ARG A 309 22.01 -26.57 -13.27
C ARG A 309 20.76 -26.45 -14.15
N LEU A 310 20.50 -25.27 -14.72
CA LEU A 310 19.36 -25.05 -15.61
C LEU A 310 19.47 -25.83 -16.93
N LYS A 311 20.66 -25.89 -17.55
CA LYS A 311 20.88 -26.70 -18.78
C LYS A 311 20.63 -28.19 -18.56
N SER A 312 20.91 -28.70 -17.36
CA SER A 312 20.72 -30.11 -16.99
C SER A 312 19.31 -30.46 -16.52
N GLY A 313 18.40 -29.49 -16.44
CA GLY A 313 17.00 -29.73 -16.03
C GLY A 313 16.69 -29.43 -14.56
N GLY A 314 17.65 -28.87 -13.83
CA GLY A 314 17.49 -28.53 -12.42
C GLY A 314 16.55 -27.35 -12.17
N LYS A 315 16.18 -27.19 -10.91
CA LYS A 315 15.39 -26.08 -10.37
C LYS A 315 16.32 -25.08 -9.68
N VAL A 316 16.08 -23.79 -9.90
CA VAL A 316 16.86 -22.70 -9.28
C VAL A 316 15.92 -21.64 -8.71
N LEU A 317 16.16 -21.24 -7.47
CA LEU A 317 15.68 -19.98 -6.91
C LEU A 317 16.86 -19.00 -6.87
N LEU A 318 16.75 -17.91 -7.62
CA LEU A 318 17.76 -16.86 -7.70
C LEU A 318 17.29 -15.61 -6.96
N THR A 319 18.09 -15.13 -6.02
CA THR A 319 17.86 -13.89 -5.26
C THR A 319 18.99 -12.90 -5.52
N PRO A 320 19.06 -12.32 -6.74
CA PRO A 320 20.20 -11.52 -7.16
C PRO A 320 20.26 -10.20 -6.39
N SER A 321 21.47 -9.75 -6.01
CA SER A 321 21.67 -8.43 -5.42
C SER A 321 21.52 -7.31 -6.47
N LYS A 322 21.30 -6.05 -6.07
CA LYS A 322 21.08 -4.93 -7.01
C LYS A 322 22.20 -4.78 -8.03
N LYS A 323 23.44 -4.95 -7.57
CA LYS A 323 24.66 -4.84 -8.39
C LYS A 323 24.80 -5.97 -9.43
N ASP A 324 24.02 -7.04 -9.30
CA ASP A 324 24.03 -8.18 -10.22
C ASP A 324 22.94 -8.06 -11.30
N LEU A 325 22.25 -6.92 -11.37
CA LEU A 325 21.24 -6.61 -12.38
C LEU A 325 21.75 -5.57 -13.37
N GLN A 326 21.37 -5.70 -14.64
CA GLN A 326 21.78 -4.76 -15.70
C GLN A 326 21.14 -3.37 -15.57
N SER A 327 19.82 -3.33 -15.31
CA SER A 327 19.04 -2.10 -15.21
C SER A 327 18.02 -2.17 -14.07
N PRO A 328 18.48 -2.22 -12.80
CA PRO A 328 17.57 -2.27 -11.65
C PRO A 328 16.83 -0.95 -11.46
N VAL A 329 15.63 -1.03 -10.89
CA VAL A 329 14.81 0.12 -10.50
C VAL A 329 14.64 0.16 -9.00
N ASP A 330 15.03 1.24 -8.33
CA ASP A 330 14.71 1.41 -6.91
C ASP A 330 13.21 1.54 -6.69
N ILE A 331 12.70 0.80 -5.71
CA ILE A 331 11.28 0.76 -5.37
C ILE A 331 11.07 0.97 -3.86
N ARG A 332 9.79 1.17 -3.50
CA ARG A 332 9.28 1.26 -2.15
C ARG A 332 7.84 0.74 -2.14
N PHE A 333 7.32 0.47 -0.94
CA PHE A 333 5.92 0.10 -0.76
C PHE A 333 4.93 1.21 -1.18
N GLY A 334 5.17 2.45 -0.74
CA GLY A 334 4.27 3.58 -0.99
C GLY A 334 4.31 4.10 -2.43
N THR A 335 3.24 4.74 -2.86
CA THR A 335 3.15 5.30 -4.22
C THR A 335 3.97 6.58 -4.37
N VAL A 336 4.12 7.08 -5.60
CA VAL A 336 4.55 8.46 -5.86
C VAL A 336 3.68 9.44 -5.06
N PHE A 337 4.30 10.51 -4.52
CA PHE A 337 3.60 11.60 -3.83
C PHE A 337 3.47 12.80 -4.78
N TRP A 338 2.26 13.31 -5.00
CA TRP A 338 1.89 14.29 -6.03
C TRP A 338 2.13 13.80 -7.47
N GLY A 339 3.39 13.75 -7.90
CA GLY A 339 3.79 13.32 -9.25
C GLY A 339 5.27 13.58 -9.54
N ARG A 340 5.88 12.73 -10.39
CA ARG A 340 7.30 12.87 -10.77
C ARG A 340 7.59 13.95 -11.81
N GLY A 341 6.56 14.48 -12.47
CA GLY A 341 6.73 15.62 -13.38
C GLY A 341 7.25 16.88 -12.67
N LEU A 342 6.80 17.11 -11.43
CA LEU A 342 7.25 18.24 -10.59
C LEU A 342 8.35 17.82 -9.60
N PHE A 343 8.35 16.56 -9.16
CA PHE A 343 9.28 16.01 -8.16
C PHE A 343 10.01 14.77 -8.72
N PRO A 344 10.96 14.95 -9.66
CA PRO A 344 11.53 13.85 -10.46
C PRO A 344 12.39 12.86 -9.67
N ASP A 345 12.93 13.27 -8.52
CA ASP A 345 13.83 12.45 -7.70
C ASP A 345 13.10 11.41 -6.83
N GLN A 346 11.77 11.39 -6.86
CA GLN A 346 11.00 10.38 -6.14
C GLN A 346 11.16 8.98 -6.75
N LEU A 347 11.09 7.98 -5.89
CA LEU A 347 10.95 6.58 -6.32
C LEU A 347 9.66 6.41 -7.13
N ARG A 348 9.75 5.55 -8.15
CA ARG A 348 8.75 5.42 -9.20
C ARG A 348 7.50 4.57 -8.92
N PRO A 349 7.49 3.58 -8.01
CA PRO A 349 6.42 2.60 -8.02
C PRO A 349 5.08 3.20 -7.57
N MET A 350 4.00 2.66 -8.11
CA MET A 350 2.61 2.94 -7.74
C MET A 350 1.91 1.68 -7.19
N GLY A 351 2.67 0.80 -6.55
CA GLY A 351 2.20 -0.47 -5.98
C GLY A 351 2.53 -1.69 -6.85
N ILE A 352 1.93 -2.83 -6.52
CA ILE A 352 2.12 -4.10 -7.24
C ILE A 352 0.88 -4.47 -8.03
N TYR A 353 1.06 -5.35 -9.01
CA TYR A 353 -0.01 -6.16 -9.56
C TYR A 353 0.40 -7.64 -9.54
N CYS A 354 -0.49 -8.53 -9.11
CA CYS A 354 -0.31 -9.97 -9.22
C CYS A 354 -1.65 -10.68 -9.36
N ASP A 355 -1.61 -11.94 -9.76
CA ASP A 355 -2.76 -12.85 -9.65
C ASP A 355 -2.62 -13.67 -8.36
N PRO A 356 -3.51 -13.53 -7.36
CA PRO A 356 -3.47 -14.33 -6.14
C PRO A 356 -3.56 -15.84 -6.37
N GLY A 357 -4.08 -16.28 -7.52
CA GLY A 357 -4.14 -17.68 -7.91
C GLY A 357 -2.80 -18.27 -8.34
N GLN A 358 -1.73 -17.46 -8.44
CA GLN A 358 -0.41 -17.96 -8.83
C GLN A 358 0.15 -18.94 -7.80
N PRO A 359 0.59 -20.14 -8.21
CA PRO A 359 1.09 -21.16 -7.28
C PRO A 359 2.25 -20.70 -6.39
N ALA A 360 3.10 -19.78 -6.87
CA ALA A 360 4.20 -19.20 -6.09
C ALA A 360 3.73 -18.37 -4.88
N LEU A 361 2.48 -17.89 -4.92
CA LEU A 361 1.85 -17.07 -3.87
C LEU A 361 0.82 -17.86 -3.04
N ALA A 362 0.70 -19.18 -3.26
CA ALA A 362 -0.36 -19.99 -2.66
C ALA A 362 -0.31 -20.03 -1.12
N GLN A 363 0.87 -19.85 -0.52
CA GLN A 363 1.04 -19.73 0.93
C GLN A 363 1.30 -18.28 1.36
N PHE A 364 0.90 -17.29 0.56
CA PHE A 364 0.98 -15.88 0.90
C PHE A 364 -0.35 -15.21 0.54
N PRO A 365 -1.38 -15.27 1.42
CA PRO A 365 -2.70 -14.69 1.17
C PRO A 365 -2.57 -13.22 0.76
N THR A 366 -2.98 -12.96 -0.48
CA THR A 366 -2.82 -11.65 -1.11
C THR A 366 -4.01 -11.33 -2.00
N ARG A 367 -4.08 -10.06 -2.40
CA ARG A 367 -5.02 -9.55 -3.39
C ARG A 367 -4.24 -9.20 -4.66
N LYS A 368 -4.95 -8.72 -5.69
CA LYS A 368 -4.33 -8.21 -6.92
C LYS A 368 -3.44 -6.97 -6.72
N TYR A 369 -3.41 -6.42 -5.51
CA TYR A 369 -2.65 -5.25 -5.09
C TYR A 369 -2.00 -5.49 -3.73
N SER A 370 -1.06 -4.64 -3.34
CA SER A 370 -0.34 -4.76 -2.08
C SER A 370 -1.18 -4.25 -0.91
N GLY A 371 -1.43 -5.12 0.07
CA GLY A 371 -1.74 -4.71 1.44
C GLY A 371 -0.47 -4.53 2.27
N TRP A 372 -0.61 -4.18 3.55
CA TRP A 372 0.54 -3.91 4.43
C TRP A 372 1.46 -5.10 4.68
N GLN A 373 1.01 -6.35 4.47
CA GLN A 373 1.88 -7.53 4.54
C GLN A 373 3.01 -7.52 3.50
N TRP A 374 2.89 -6.73 2.44
CA TRP A 374 3.95 -6.54 1.46
C TRP A 374 5.01 -5.53 1.87
N TYR A 375 4.82 -4.79 2.98
CA TYR A 375 5.68 -3.67 3.34
C TYR A 375 7.16 -4.06 3.46
N ASP A 376 7.48 -5.09 4.24
CA ASP A 376 8.86 -5.52 4.44
C ASP A 376 9.46 -6.18 3.19
N LEU A 377 8.63 -6.83 2.37
CA LEU A 377 9.05 -7.43 1.10
C LEU A 377 9.44 -6.38 0.05
N LEU A 378 8.81 -5.20 0.11
CA LEU A 378 8.94 -4.08 -0.83
C LEU A 378 9.76 -2.89 -0.28
N THR A 379 10.32 -3.03 0.92
CA THR A 379 11.21 -2.04 1.52
C THR A 379 12.67 -2.44 1.32
N GLU A 380 13.51 -1.45 0.99
CA GLU A 380 14.95 -1.65 0.72
C GLU A 380 15.23 -2.67 -0.39
N THR A 381 14.42 -2.63 -1.45
CA THR A 381 14.51 -3.53 -2.60
C THR A 381 14.40 -2.76 -3.92
N TYR A 382 14.50 -3.48 -5.03
CA TYR A 382 14.53 -3.00 -6.40
C TYR A 382 13.74 -3.96 -7.29
N ALA A 383 13.26 -3.46 -8.43
CA ALA A 383 12.60 -4.25 -9.45
C ALA A 383 13.52 -4.57 -10.63
N LEU A 384 13.26 -5.69 -11.28
CA LEU A 384 13.81 -6.07 -12.58
C LEU A 384 13.14 -5.22 -13.67
N THR A 385 13.92 -4.63 -14.58
CA THR A 385 13.40 -4.04 -15.82
C THR A 385 13.24 -5.14 -16.86
N LEU A 386 12.01 -5.39 -17.29
CA LEU A 386 11.66 -6.52 -18.17
C LEU A 386 11.32 -6.09 -19.60
N ASN A 387 11.55 -4.83 -19.98
CA ASN A 387 11.15 -4.29 -21.29
C ASN A 387 11.68 -5.10 -22.48
N ASP A 388 12.91 -5.64 -22.36
CA ASP A 388 13.58 -6.38 -23.44
C ASP A 388 13.20 -7.87 -23.52
N LEU A 389 12.33 -8.34 -22.61
CA LEU A 389 11.72 -9.66 -22.70
C LEU A 389 10.59 -9.69 -23.76
N PRO A 390 10.12 -10.87 -24.21
CA PRO A 390 8.99 -10.95 -25.14
C PRO A 390 7.81 -10.11 -24.64
N PHE A 391 7.09 -9.42 -25.53
CA PHE A 391 6.01 -8.50 -25.14
C PHE A 391 4.93 -9.19 -24.30
N GLU A 392 4.61 -10.44 -24.62
CA GLU A 392 3.66 -11.28 -23.87
C GLU A 392 4.22 -11.81 -22.53
N TYR A 393 5.47 -11.48 -22.18
CA TYR A 393 6.06 -11.97 -20.95
C TYR A 393 5.45 -11.29 -19.72
N GLU A 394 5.01 -12.11 -18.77
CA GLU A 394 4.37 -11.65 -17.54
C GLU A 394 5.14 -12.14 -16.29
N PRO A 395 5.69 -11.25 -15.44
CA PRO A 395 6.16 -11.65 -14.11
C PRO A 395 5.00 -12.14 -13.22
N VAL A 396 5.33 -12.90 -12.19
CA VAL A 396 4.37 -13.36 -11.16
C VAL A 396 3.89 -12.16 -10.33
N VAL A 397 4.80 -11.25 -9.98
CA VAL A 397 4.49 -10.01 -9.27
C VAL A 397 5.12 -8.84 -10.02
N TYR A 398 4.26 -8.01 -10.59
CA TYR A 398 4.60 -6.75 -11.22
C TYR A 398 4.85 -5.67 -10.18
N ILE A 399 5.72 -4.73 -10.54
CA ILE A 399 5.69 -3.38 -9.97
C ILE A 399 5.07 -2.46 -11.02
N ILE A 400 4.07 -1.67 -10.61
CA ILE A 400 3.46 -0.67 -11.47
C ILE A 400 4.38 0.55 -11.47
N ASP A 401 5.04 0.84 -12.60
CA ASP A 401 5.95 1.98 -12.74
C ASP A 401 5.18 3.30 -12.85
N ASP A 402 5.86 4.42 -12.58
CA ASP A 402 5.35 5.78 -12.74
C ASP A 402 4.79 5.99 -14.16
N PHE A 403 3.66 6.69 -14.29
CA PHE A 403 2.95 6.80 -15.58
C PHE A 403 3.76 7.53 -16.66
N ASN A 404 4.74 8.35 -16.29
CA ASN A 404 5.62 9.03 -17.25
C ASN A 404 6.61 8.06 -17.93
N GLU A 405 6.96 6.96 -17.26
CA GLU A 405 7.95 5.98 -17.73
C GLU A 405 7.29 4.68 -18.21
N SER A 406 6.33 4.17 -17.44
CA SER A 406 5.54 2.97 -17.70
C SER A 406 6.36 1.73 -18.04
N HIS A 407 7.58 1.57 -17.52
CA HIS A 407 8.37 0.37 -17.79
C HIS A 407 7.67 -0.89 -17.26
N ARG A 408 7.92 -2.02 -17.90
CA ARG A 408 7.53 -3.33 -17.40
C ARG A 408 8.48 -3.77 -16.30
N LEU A 409 8.04 -3.67 -15.05
CA LEU A 409 8.83 -3.99 -13.87
C LEU A 409 8.27 -5.20 -13.13
N GLY A 410 9.14 -6.00 -12.51
CA GLY A 410 8.73 -7.12 -11.66
C GLY A 410 9.70 -7.41 -10.53
N VAL A 411 9.18 -7.92 -9.42
CA VAL A 411 9.98 -8.35 -8.24
C VAL A 411 9.97 -9.86 -8.02
N LEU A 412 9.08 -10.56 -8.72
CA LEU A 412 9.05 -12.01 -8.77
C LEU A 412 8.71 -12.46 -10.18
N MET A 413 9.54 -13.30 -10.75
CA MET A 413 9.33 -13.87 -12.08
C MET A 413 9.74 -15.32 -12.15
N GLU A 414 9.17 -16.06 -13.09
CA GLU A 414 9.51 -17.45 -13.33
C GLU A 414 9.59 -17.79 -14.81
N ALA A 415 10.45 -18.74 -15.16
CA ALA A 415 10.57 -19.21 -16.53
C ALA A 415 11.17 -20.61 -16.62
N ARG A 416 10.88 -21.30 -17.72
CA ARG A 416 11.70 -22.39 -18.21
C ARG A 416 12.95 -21.80 -18.88
N VAL A 417 14.13 -22.27 -18.48
CA VAL A 417 15.41 -21.82 -19.04
C VAL A 417 16.25 -23.04 -19.39
N GLY A 418 16.49 -23.25 -20.69
CA GLY A 418 17.07 -24.52 -21.16
C GLY A 418 16.13 -25.69 -20.89
N LYS A 419 16.58 -26.70 -20.13
CA LYS A 419 15.75 -27.82 -19.69
C LYS A 419 15.19 -27.63 -18.28
N GLY A 420 15.69 -26.63 -17.56
CA GLY A 420 15.41 -26.38 -16.15
C GLY A 420 14.34 -25.32 -15.94
N ARG A 421 14.13 -24.99 -14.66
CA ARG A 421 13.13 -24.04 -14.19
C ARG A 421 13.78 -23.04 -13.25
N LEU A 422 13.44 -21.78 -13.41
CA LEU A 422 14.04 -20.66 -12.68
C LEU A 422 12.95 -19.81 -12.05
N ILE A 423 13.11 -19.48 -10.78
CA ILE A 423 12.46 -18.37 -10.09
C ILE A 423 13.52 -17.29 -9.88
N VAL A 424 13.19 -16.04 -10.18
CA VAL A 424 14.01 -14.88 -9.81
C VAL A 424 13.18 -14.00 -8.90
N SER A 425 13.67 -13.73 -7.70
CA SER A 425 13.03 -12.80 -6.77
C SER A 425 14.01 -11.73 -6.33
N THR A 426 13.61 -10.47 -6.44
CA THR A 426 14.35 -9.33 -5.88
C THR A 426 13.75 -8.84 -4.57
N MET A 427 12.59 -9.38 -4.16
CA MET A 427 11.95 -9.05 -2.89
C MET A 427 12.92 -9.19 -1.72
N ASN A 428 12.78 -8.33 -0.71
CA ASN A 428 13.54 -8.47 0.51
C ASN A 428 12.99 -9.66 1.32
N LEU A 429 13.60 -10.83 1.14
CA LEU A 429 13.25 -12.09 1.82
C LEU A 429 13.99 -12.28 3.15
N GLY A 430 14.66 -11.23 3.66
CA GLY A 430 15.43 -11.25 4.91
C GLY A 430 16.51 -12.35 4.93
N MET A 431 17.24 -12.51 3.81
CA MET A 431 18.25 -13.58 3.69
C MET A 431 19.48 -13.35 4.58
N GLU A 432 19.73 -12.10 5.01
CA GLU A 432 20.93 -11.69 5.75
C GLU A 432 20.63 -11.17 7.17
N GLY A 433 19.48 -11.52 7.76
CA GLY A 433 19.11 -11.06 9.11
C GLY A 433 17.87 -11.73 9.69
N GLU A 434 17.29 -11.11 10.72
CA GLU A 434 15.99 -11.51 11.26
C GLU A 434 14.90 -11.20 10.23
N ARG A 435 14.02 -12.18 9.98
CA ARG A 435 12.89 -12.03 9.07
C ARG A 435 11.69 -11.51 9.82
N SER A 436 10.92 -10.63 9.18
CA SER A 436 9.54 -10.44 9.60
C SER A 436 8.69 -11.64 9.21
N LEU A 437 7.52 -11.78 9.85
CA LEU A 437 6.59 -12.88 9.57
C LEU A 437 6.19 -12.94 8.08
N ALA A 438 6.01 -11.78 7.43
CA ALA A 438 5.72 -11.74 6.00
C ALA A 438 6.88 -12.24 5.13
N GLN A 439 8.12 -11.89 5.49
CA GLN A 439 9.31 -12.34 4.76
C GLN A 439 9.51 -13.85 4.90
N GLU A 440 9.32 -14.38 6.11
CA GLU A 440 9.40 -15.81 6.36
C GLU A 440 8.30 -16.59 5.63
N GLN A 441 7.06 -16.12 5.68
CA GLN A 441 5.93 -16.75 5.00
C GLN A 441 6.08 -16.71 3.47
N MET A 442 6.55 -15.59 2.89
CA MET A 442 6.83 -15.51 1.46
C MET A 442 7.97 -16.45 1.05
N LEU A 443 9.06 -16.50 1.82
CA LEU A 443 10.16 -17.42 1.56
C LEU A 443 9.69 -18.88 1.60
N LYS A 444 8.86 -19.24 2.59
CA LYS A 444 8.23 -20.56 2.68
C LYS A 444 7.41 -20.89 1.44
N SER A 445 6.55 -19.96 1.00
CA SER A 445 5.74 -20.12 -0.22
C SER A 445 6.61 -20.40 -1.45
N LEU A 446 7.70 -19.64 -1.62
CA LEU A 446 8.62 -19.80 -2.75
C LEU A 446 9.41 -21.12 -2.71
N MET A 447 9.89 -21.53 -1.53
CA MET A 447 10.64 -22.78 -1.37
C MET A 447 9.76 -24.00 -1.63
N ASP A 448 8.57 -24.04 -1.03
CA ASP A 448 7.60 -25.11 -1.26
C ASP A 448 7.17 -25.19 -2.72
N TYR A 449 6.92 -24.02 -3.33
CA TYR A 449 6.60 -23.96 -4.74
C TYR A 449 7.74 -24.53 -5.57
N ALA A 450 8.98 -24.05 -5.39
CA ALA A 450 10.16 -24.52 -6.11
C ALA A 450 10.40 -26.03 -5.95
N GLY A 451 10.22 -26.56 -4.73
CA GLY A 451 10.34 -27.99 -4.42
C GLY A 451 9.20 -28.83 -4.97
N GLY A 452 8.00 -28.26 -5.11
CA GLY A 452 6.78 -28.98 -5.45
C GLY A 452 6.56 -29.29 -6.93
N ASP A 453 5.52 -30.10 -7.17
CA ASP A 453 5.04 -30.46 -8.52
C ASP A 453 4.30 -29.32 -9.23
N ALA A 454 3.92 -28.29 -8.47
CA ALA A 454 3.27 -27.10 -9.02
C ALA A 454 4.24 -26.21 -9.81
N PHE A 455 5.56 -26.31 -9.57
CA PHE A 455 6.56 -25.48 -10.28
C PHE A 455 6.67 -25.85 -11.75
N LYS A 456 5.77 -25.29 -12.56
CA LYS A 456 5.64 -25.56 -13.98
C LYS A 456 5.50 -24.24 -14.74
N PRO A 457 6.58 -23.44 -14.85
CA PRO A 457 6.50 -22.14 -15.51
C PRO A 457 5.99 -22.27 -16.94
N ALA A 458 4.92 -21.54 -17.24
CA ALA A 458 4.30 -21.57 -18.57
C ALA A 458 5.22 -20.93 -19.62
N GLN A 459 5.96 -19.91 -19.23
CA GLN A 459 6.77 -19.08 -20.11
C GLN A 459 8.20 -19.61 -20.19
N SER A 460 8.85 -19.41 -21.33
CA SER A 460 10.23 -19.85 -21.57
C SER A 460 11.10 -18.66 -21.94
N LEU A 461 12.29 -18.59 -21.35
CA LEU A 461 13.30 -17.59 -21.67
C LEU A 461 14.60 -18.27 -22.07
N SER A 462 15.26 -17.72 -23.08
CA SER A 462 16.58 -18.18 -23.50
C SER A 462 17.66 -17.76 -22.50
N MET A 463 18.78 -18.50 -22.46
CA MET A 463 19.96 -18.09 -21.68
C MET A 463 20.42 -16.68 -22.04
N LYS A 464 20.38 -16.32 -23.34
CA LYS A 464 20.74 -14.97 -23.81
C LYS A 464 19.85 -13.87 -23.23
N GLN A 465 18.55 -14.12 -23.09
CA GLN A 465 17.63 -13.18 -22.45
C GLN A 465 17.93 -13.04 -20.96
N MET A 466 18.25 -14.15 -20.27
CA MET A 466 18.67 -14.08 -18.87
C MET A 466 20.00 -13.35 -18.69
N ASP A 467 20.98 -13.57 -19.58
CA ASP A 467 22.27 -12.86 -19.58
C ASP A 467 22.12 -11.35 -19.86
N ALA A 468 21.04 -10.94 -20.54
CA ALA A 468 20.71 -9.53 -20.78
C ALA A 468 20.02 -8.86 -19.58
N LEU A 469 19.48 -9.63 -18.63
CA LEU A 469 18.88 -9.13 -17.39
C LEU A 469 19.86 -9.17 -16.22
N LEU A 470 20.68 -10.22 -16.16
CA LEU A 470 21.53 -10.58 -15.02
C LEU A 470 23.01 -10.45 -15.41
N LEU A 471 23.75 -9.68 -14.62
CA LEU A 471 25.20 -9.61 -14.74
C LEU A 471 25.80 -10.96 -14.33
N SER A 472 26.60 -11.54 -15.22
CA SER A 472 27.30 -12.78 -14.89
C SER A 472 28.38 -12.47 -13.87
N ALA A 473 28.37 -13.18 -12.73
CA ALA A 473 29.49 -13.15 -11.81
C ALA A 473 30.71 -13.72 -12.53
N VAL A 474 31.82 -12.98 -12.51
CA VAL A 474 33.13 -13.49 -12.92
C VAL A 474 33.72 -14.14 -11.66
N ASP A 475 34.20 -15.37 -11.80
CA ASP A 475 34.81 -16.15 -10.71
C ASP A 475 35.97 -15.42 -10.02
#